data_AF-A0A4R3Y4X0-F1
#
_entry.id   AF-A0A4R3Y4X0-F1
#
_cell.length_a   1.000
_cell.length_b   1.000
_cell.length_c   1.000
_cell.angle_alpha   90.00
_cell.angle_beta   90.00
_cell.angle_gamma   90.00
#
_symmetry.space_group_name_H-M   'P 1'
#
loop_
_entity.id
_entity.type
_entity.pdbx_description
1 polymer ?
#
loop_
_entity_poly.entity_id
_entity_poly.type
_entity_poly.pdbx_seq_one_letter_code
_entity_poly.pdbx_strand_id
1 'polypeptide(L)' 'MQKLLENRQDIELLVNTFYQKVLADERIGYMFSHIQGSHWQKHLEKMYRFWESNIFDLDSYQGNPMLQHIRVC' A
#
# COMPACT_ATOMS: atom_id res chain seq x y z
N MET A 1 -2.29 -7.14 23.67
CA MET A 1 -1.91 -5.72 23.55
C MET A 1 -1.65 -5.46 22.08
N GLN A 2 -2.35 -4.52 21.44
CA GLN A 2 -2.03 -4.14 20.05
C GLN A 2 -0.83 -3.19 20.08
N LYS A 3 0.16 -3.44 19.22
CA LYS A 3 1.33 -2.57 19.09
C LYS A 3 0.91 -1.26 18.42
N LEU A 4 1.29 -0.12 19.00
CA LEU A 4 1.16 1.19 18.36
C LEU A 4 2.17 1.29 17.21
N LEU A 5 1.77 1.92 16.12
CA LEU A 5 2.67 2.21 14.99
C LEU A 5 3.46 3.47 15.34
N GLU A 6 4.78 3.38 15.35
CA GLU A 6 5.63 4.47 15.87
C GLU A 6 6.54 5.07 14.80
N ASN A 7 6.84 4.32 13.73
CA ASN A 7 7.78 4.75 12.71
C ASN A 7 7.46 4.13 11.34
N ARG A 8 8.24 4.54 10.34
CA ARG A 8 8.13 4.06 8.96
C ARG A 8 8.31 2.55 8.82
N GLN A 9 9.20 1.92 9.61
CA GLN A 9 9.44 0.47 9.51
C GLN A 9 8.20 -0.33 9.92
N ASP A 10 7.42 0.18 10.88
CA ASP A 10 6.13 -0.41 11.23
C ASP A 10 5.11 -0.32 10.08
N ILE A 11 5.09 0.80 9.37
CA ILE A 11 4.25 0.98 8.16
C ILE A 11 4.68 0.04 7.05
N GLU A 12 5.98 -0.06 6.79
CA GLU A 12 6.52 -0.97 5.77
C GLU A 12 6.16 -2.42 6.08
N LEU A 13 6.31 -2.86 7.33
CA LEU A 13 5.90 -4.19 7.76
C LEU A 13 4.39 -4.41 7.57
N LEU A 14 3.56 -3.47 8.02
CA LEU A 14 2.11 -3.53 7.88
C LEU A 14 1.70 -3.68 6.41
N VAL A 15 2.22 -2.82 5.54
CA VAL A 15 1.89 -2.77 4.12
C VAL A 15 2.40 -4.02 3.40
N ASN A 16 3.62 -4.48 3.70
CA ASN A 16 4.15 -5.70 3.10
C ASN A 16 3.34 -6.93 3.50
N THR A 17 3.01 -7.10 4.77
CA THR A 17 2.17 -8.21 5.23
C THR A 17 0.75 -8.13 4.66
N PHE A 18 0.21 -6.92 4.48
CA PHE A 18 -1.07 -6.74 3.80
C PHE A 18 -1.02 -7.21 2.35
N TYR A 19 -0.02 -6.77 1.58
CA TYR A 19 0.07 -7.14 0.16
C TYR A 19 0.42 -8.61 -0.06
N GLN A 20 1.15 -9.26 0.87
CA GLN A 20 1.32 -10.71 0.86
C GLN A 20 -0.04 -11.44 0.90
N LYS A 21 -0.98 -10.95 1.70
CA LYS A 21 -2.35 -11.52 1.77
C LYS A 21 -3.17 -11.18 0.53
N VAL A 22 -3.08 -9.94 0.03
CA VAL A 22 -3.80 -9.51 -1.18
C VAL A 22 -3.40 -10.34 -2.40
N LEU A 23 -2.10 -10.56 -2.59
CA LEU A 23 -1.59 -11.34 -3.73
C LEU A 23 -2.01 -12.81 -3.67
N ALA A 24 -2.25 -13.35 -2.47
CA ALA A 24 -2.73 -14.72 -2.27
C ALA A 24 -4.26 -14.87 -2.33
N ASP A 25 -5.03 -13.78 -2.32
CA ASP A 25 -6.49 -13.82 -2.37
C ASP A 25 -6.97 -14.00 -3.83
N GLU A 26 -7.70 -15.06 -4.10
CA GLU A 26 -8.17 -15.41 -5.45
C GLU A 26 -9.15 -14.39 -6.06
N ARG A 27 -9.84 -13.59 -5.22
CA ARG A 27 -10.85 -12.63 -5.66
C ARG A 27 -10.26 -11.29 -6.06
N ILE A 28 -9.10 -10.91 -5.52
CA ILE A 28 -8.51 -9.58 -5.73
C ILE A 28 -7.05 -9.62 -6.18
N GLY A 29 -6.33 -10.72 -5.93
CA GLY A 29 -4.91 -10.84 -6.27
C GLY A 29 -4.64 -10.67 -7.76
N TYR A 30 -5.56 -11.12 -8.62
CA TYR A 30 -5.43 -10.97 -10.08
C TYR A 30 -5.38 -9.50 -10.51
N MET A 31 -6.00 -8.57 -9.75
CA MET A 31 -5.95 -7.13 -10.03
C MET A 31 -4.53 -6.56 -9.91
N PHE A 32 -3.62 -7.24 -9.20
CA PHE A 32 -2.24 -6.80 -9.03
C PHE A 32 -1.24 -7.62 -9.86
N SER A 33 -1.71 -8.65 -10.58
CA SER A 33 -0.86 -9.56 -11.37
C SER A 33 -0.05 -8.85 -12.48
N HIS A 34 -0.55 -7.70 -12.95
CA HIS A 34 0.08 -6.88 -13.98
C HIS A 34 1.18 -5.95 -13.43
N ILE A 35 1.31 -5.81 -12.11
CA ILE A 35 2.33 -4.96 -11.47
C ILE A 35 3.50 -5.86 -11.07
N GLN A 36 4.52 -5.94 -11.91
CA GLN A 36 5.69 -6.79 -11.68
C GLN A 36 7.01 -6.03 -11.69
N GLY A 37 8.04 -6.65 -11.12
CA GLY A 37 9.41 -6.14 -11.10
C GLY A 37 9.52 -4.76 -10.46
N SER A 38 10.16 -3.82 -11.13
CA SER A 38 10.42 -2.46 -10.62
C SER A 38 9.14 -1.65 -10.37
N HIS A 39 8.02 -1.99 -11.04
CA HIS A 39 6.73 -1.35 -10.80
C HIS A 39 6.13 -1.74 -9.45
N TRP A 40 6.42 -2.94 -8.96
CA TRP A 40 5.96 -3.40 -7.66
C TRP A 40 6.60 -2.61 -6.52
N GLN A 41 7.92 -2.40 -6.58
CA GLN A 41 8.62 -1.60 -5.59
C GLN A 41 8.11 -0.15 -5.56
N LYS A 42 7.85 0.45 -6.73
CA LYS A 42 7.23 1.79 -6.81
C LYS A 42 5.83 1.84 -6.22
N HIS A 43 5.03 0.79 -6.43
CA HIS A 43 3.70 0.65 -5.83
C HIS A 43 3.79 0.61 -4.30
N LEU A 44 4.67 -0.22 -3.75
CA LEU A 44 4.88 -0.32 -2.30
C LEU A 44 5.33 1.01 -1.69
N GLU A 45 6.32 1.70 -2.29
CA GLU A 45 6.75 3.03 -1.83
C GLU A 45 5.62 4.05 -1.78
N LYS A 46 4.74 4.03 -2.78
CA LYS A 46 3.56 4.89 -2.81
C LYS A 46 2.58 4.55 -1.68
N MET A 47 2.42 3.27 -1.35
CA MET A 47 1.55 2.81 -0.27
C MET A 47 2.12 3.09 1.12
N TYR A 48 3.44 3.00 1.30
CA TYR A 48 4.09 3.43 2.54
C TYR A 48 3.83 4.90 2.80
N ARG A 49 4.06 5.75 1.78
CA ARG A 49 3.78 7.19 1.84
C ARG A 49 2.31 7.48 2.13
N PHE A 50 1.38 6.75 1.51
CA PHE A 50 -0.06 6.89 1.79
C PHE A 50 -0.39 6.63 3.26
N TRP A 51 0.06 5.51 3.82
CA TRP A 51 -0.24 5.14 5.20
C TRP A 51 0.51 6.00 6.23
N GLU A 52 1.75 6.36 5.94
CA GLU A 52 2.55 7.30 6.74
C GLU A 52 1.85 8.67 6.82
N SER A 53 1.30 9.16 5.71
CA SER A 53 0.50 10.38 5.68
C SER A 53 -0.78 10.28 6.51
N ASN A 54 -1.52 9.17 6.41
CA ASN A 54 -2.79 9.00 7.14
C ASN A 54 -2.61 8.73 8.65
N ILE A 55 -1.53 8.04 9.04
CA ILE A 55 -1.33 7.62 10.45
C ILE A 55 -0.55 8.69 11.23
N PHE A 56 0.45 9.32 10.61
CA PHE A 56 1.29 10.32 11.27
C PHE A 56 0.95 11.77 10.89
N ASP A 57 -0.12 11.97 10.11
CA ASP A 57 -0.58 13.29 9.64
C ASP A 57 0.52 14.06 8.90
N LEU A 58 1.28 13.34 8.08
CA LEU A 58 2.38 13.87 7.28
C LEU A 58 1.90 14.21 5.87
N ASP A 59 2.41 15.28 5.27
CA ASP A 59 2.15 15.61 3.85
C ASP A 59 3.04 14.77 2.90
N SER A 60 3.12 13.46 3.17
CA SER A 60 4.01 12.55 2.45
C SER A 60 3.32 11.83 1.31
N TYR A 61 2.01 11.97 1.05
CA TYR A 61 1.35 11.37 -0.11
C TYR A 61 0.69 12.43 -0.99
N GLN A 62 0.91 12.32 -2.31
CA GLN A 62 0.39 13.26 -3.30
C GLN A 62 -0.37 12.49 -4.37
N GLY A 63 -1.67 12.77 -4.52
CA GLY A 63 -2.53 12.18 -5.55
C GLY A 63 -3.96 11.93 -5.06
N ASN A 64 -4.83 11.50 -5.98
CA ASN A 64 -6.23 11.12 -5.69
C ASN A 64 -6.37 9.59 -5.75
N PRO A 65 -6.41 8.87 -4.61
CA PRO A 65 -6.55 7.42 -4.58
C PRO A 65 -7.82 6.95 -5.28
N MET A 66 -8.96 7.61 -5.04
CA MET A 66 -10.25 7.19 -5.60
C MET A 66 -10.26 7.22 -7.13
N LEU A 67 -9.68 8.26 -7.72
CA LEU A 67 -9.58 8.38 -9.18
C LEU A 67 -8.78 7.21 -9.80
N GLN A 68 -7.78 6.69 -9.09
CA GLN A 68 -7.01 5.54 -9.57
C GLN A 68 -7.85 4.26 -9.54
N HIS A 69 -8.65 4.05 -8.50
CA HIS A 69 -9.49 2.85 -8.38
C HIS A 69 -10.65 2.86 -9.38
N ILE A 70 -11.23 4.03 -9.67
CA ILE A 70 -12.31 4.16 -10.68
C ILE A 70 -11.83 3.80 -12.08
N ARG A 71 -10.58 4.14 -12.44
CA ARG A 71 -10.03 3.90 -13.79
C ARG A 71 -9.68 2.44 -14.10
N VAL A 72 -9.62 1.59 -13.08
CA VAL A 72 -9.22 0.18 -13.19
C VAL A 72 -10.45 -0.75 -13.25
N CYS A 73 -11.65 -0.22 -13.00
CA CYS A 73 -12.93 -0.88 -13.29
C CYS A 73 -13.39 -0.57 -14.73
#